data_AF-A0A2N0B732-F1
#
_entry.id   AF-A0A2N0B732-F1
#
_cell.length_a   1.000
_cell.length_b   1.000
_cell.length_c   1.000
_cell.angle_alpha   90.00
_cell.angle_beta   90.00
_cell.angle_gamma   90.00
#
_symmetry.space_group_name_H-M   'P 1'
#
loop_
_entity.id
_entity.type
_entity.pdbx_description
1 polymer ?
#
loop_
_entity_poly.entity_id
_entity_poly.type
_entity_poly.pdbx_seq_one_letter_code
_entity_poly.pdbx_strand_id
1 'polypeptide(L)'
;MNRISKVFLIAAVSIALLAVSYYVFSRPEGFLEFDDPYHRGRPLAEGKTFMVASGHPLATKTALEILSQGGNAADAGIAALLVLNVTQGEEASFPGVAPLLYYDAESDRVESYIGAGKAPSKATIEYFRSRGHEYIPTLKYSSQLIPASPDVIVSLLKKYGTMSFEQVSLPAIRIAEKGFPVHRILMRNLNMNVFKRIGFSVLLPYNAEIYLDRKWWKPLYHKEIFRRPRLAETFRRLADAEAGSKRNGADRNRALDSVRNYFYEGPIADRIVEAHEKNDGTITRKDLAEYFGAWEKPLQGKYGPYTIFSNRTWNQGAVVPLALQV
;
A
#
# COMPACT_ATOMS: atom_id res chain seq x y z
N MET A 1 6.01 -41.91 64.39
CA MET A 1 5.49 -40.60 63.93
C MET A 1 4.14 -40.35 64.58
N ASN A 2 4.01 -39.30 65.39
CA ASN A 2 2.75 -38.98 66.06
C ASN A 2 1.69 -38.52 65.05
N ARG A 3 0.41 -38.64 65.43
CA ARG A 3 -0.75 -38.37 64.56
C ARG A 3 -0.67 -36.97 63.92
N ILE A 4 -0.17 -35.99 64.67
CA ILE A 4 0.08 -34.61 64.23
C ILE A 4 1.11 -34.57 63.08
N SER A 5 2.23 -35.28 63.22
CA SER A 5 3.28 -35.35 62.20
C SER A 5 2.78 -35.98 60.88
N LYS A 6 1.85 -36.95 60.95
CA LYS A 6 1.20 -37.53 59.77
C LYS A 6 0.31 -36.51 59.07
N VAL A 7 -0.46 -35.73 59.83
CA VAL A 7 -1.33 -34.68 59.27
C VAL A 7 -0.50 -33.58 58.59
N PHE A 8 0.60 -33.15 59.19
CA PHE A 8 1.52 -32.19 58.58
C PHE A 8 2.16 -32.72 57.30
N LEU A 9 2.59 -33.98 57.29
CA LEU A 9 3.18 -34.60 56.09
C LEU A 9 2.15 -34.69 54.95
N ILE A 10 0.92 -35.11 55.26
CA ILE A 10 -0.17 -35.19 54.26
C ILE A 10 -0.49 -33.79 53.73
N ALA A 11 -0.61 -32.78 54.59
CA ALA A 11 -0.88 -31.40 54.18
C ALA A 11 0.25 -30.84 53.30
N ALA A 12 1.51 -31.07 53.67
CA ALA A 12 2.67 -30.64 52.88
C ALA A 12 2.70 -31.31 51.50
N VAL A 13 2.42 -32.61 51.42
CA VAL A 13 2.33 -33.36 50.15
C VAL A 13 1.16 -32.85 49.31
N SER A 14 -0.01 -32.59 49.90
CA SER A 14 -1.17 -32.04 49.19
C SER A 14 -0.91 -30.62 48.65
N ILE A 15 -0.24 -29.76 49.43
CA ILE A 15 0.14 -28.41 48.99
C ILE A 15 1.17 -28.49 47.86
N ALA A 16 2.17 -29.38 47.97
CA ALA A 16 3.15 -29.60 46.91
C ALA A 16 2.49 -30.12 45.62
N LEU A 17 1.56 -31.08 45.74
CA LEU A 17 0.80 -31.60 44.59
C LEU A 17 -0.09 -30.52 43.96
N LEU A 18 -0.75 -29.67 44.76
CA LEU A 18 -1.53 -28.55 44.28
C LEU A 18 -0.66 -27.49 43.60
N ALA A 19 0.52 -27.19 44.15
CA ALA A 19 1.47 -26.26 43.53
C ALA A 19 2.04 -26.81 42.21
N VAL A 20 2.35 -28.11 42.15
CA VAL A 20 2.78 -28.77 40.91
C VAL A 20 1.64 -28.81 39.90
N SER A 21 0.42 -29.14 40.32
CA SER A 21 -0.77 -29.13 39.45
C SER A 21 -1.03 -27.71 38.91
N TYR A 22 -1.03 -26.70 39.77
CA TYR A 22 -1.15 -25.30 39.35
C TYR A 22 -0.02 -24.93 38.37
N TYR A 23 1.24 -25.29 38.65
CA TYR A 23 2.36 -24.96 37.76
C TYR A 23 2.30 -25.70 36.41
N VAL A 24 1.81 -26.94 36.38
CA VAL A 24 1.69 -27.75 35.15
C VAL A 24 0.51 -27.29 34.30
N PHE A 25 -0.64 -27.00 34.92
CA PHE A 25 -1.88 -26.66 34.21
C PHE A 25 -2.13 -25.16 34.03
N SER A 26 -1.38 -24.27 34.72
CA SER A 26 -1.47 -22.81 34.54
C SER A 26 -0.41 -22.24 33.59
N ARG A 27 0.38 -23.10 32.95
CA ARG A 27 1.20 -22.65 31.82
C ARG A 27 0.26 -22.30 30.65
N PRO A 28 0.46 -21.17 29.96
CA PRO A 28 -0.30 -20.87 28.76
C PRO A 28 -0.12 -22.02 27.75
N GLU A 29 -1.20 -22.36 27.04
CA GLU A 29 -1.22 -23.35 25.94
C GLU A 29 -0.35 -22.86 24.78
N GLY A 30 0.98 -22.96 24.95
CA GLY A 30 1.95 -22.47 23.99
C GLY A 30 2.11 -20.95 24.00
N PHE A 31 3.32 -20.50 23.72
CA PHE A 31 3.46 -19.25 23.00
C PHE A 31 3.11 -19.55 21.54
N LEU A 32 2.50 -18.60 20.84
CA LEU A 32 2.64 -18.58 19.39
C LEU A 32 4.13 -18.43 19.09
N GLU A 33 4.85 -19.54 18.92
CA GLU A 33 6.01 -19.52 18.05
C GLU A 33 5.44 -19.04 16.72
N PHE A 34 5.74 -17.79 16.38
CA PHE A 34 5.54 -17.29 15.04
C PHE A 34 6.35 -18.22 14.13
N ASP A 35 5.67 -19.22 13.57
CA ASP A 35 6.26 -20.21 12.70
C ASP A 35 6.40 -19.54 11.33
N ASP A 36 7.51 -18.82 11.17
CA ASP A 36 7.92 -18.26 9.88
C ASP A 36 7.89 -19.41 8.86
N PRO A 37 7.23 -19.29 7.70
CA PRO A 37 7.20 -20.33 6.67
C PRO A 37 8.58 -20.78 6.15
N TYR A 38 9.67 -20.16 6.64
CA TYR A 38 11.06 -20.51 6.36
C TYR A 38 11.81 -21.10 7.57
N HIS A 39 11.17 -21.30 8.73
CA HIS A 39 11.72 -21.85 9.97
C HIS A 39 13.07 -21.24 10.39
N ARG A 40 13.25 -19.92 10.17
CA ARG A 40 14.47 -19.18 10.52
C ARG A 40 14.10 -17.87 11.17
N GLY A 41 14.55 -17.67 12.42
CA GLY A 41 14.45 -16.37 13.07
C GLY A 41 15.13 -15.29 12.22
N ARG A 42 14.41 -14.19 11.98
CA ARG A 42 15.02 -12.97 11.42
C ARG A 42 15.53 -12.12 12.58
N PRO A 43 16.74 -11.56 12.49
CA PRO A 43 17.23 -10.66 13.53
C PRO A 43 16.30 -9.46 13.65
N LEU A 44 16.09 -8.98 14.88
CA LEU A 44 15.43 -7.71 15.13
C LEU A 44 16.25 -6.60 14.45
N ALA A 45 15.60 -5.79 13.63
CA ALA A 45 16.24 -4.61 13.06
C ALA A 45 16.32 -3.52 14.15
N GLU A 46 17.51 -2.95 14.35
CA GLU A 46 17.76 -1.87 15.30
C GLU A 46 18.35 -0.66 14.57
N GLY A 47 18.02 0.55 15.02
CA GLY A 47 18.52 1.79 14.45
C GLY A 47 18.27 2.97 15.38
N LYS A 48 19.22 3.93 15.43
CA LYS A 48 19.12 5.12 16.29
C LYS A 48 18.63 6.37 15.55
N THR A 49 18.83 6.45 14.23
CA THR A 49 18.55 7.66 13.44
C THR A 49 17.26 7.52 12.63
N PHE A 50 17.12 6.42 11.89
CA PHE A 50 15.93 6.12 11.13
C PHE A 50 15.76 4.61 10.95
N MET A 51 14.51 4.19 10.71
CA MET A 51 14.16 2.80 10.45
C MET A 51 13.07 2.75 9.37
N VAL A 52 13.15 1.74 8.50
CA VAL A 52 12.18 1.54 7.42
C VAL A 52 11.80 0.07 7.35
N ALA A 53 10.49 -0.19 7.27
CA ALA A 53 9.94 -1.49 6.92
C ALA A 53 8.99 -1.33 5.74
N SER A 54 9.10 -2.20 4.73
CA SER A 54 8.24 -2.17 3.55
C SER A 54 8.08 -3.56 2.92
N GLY A 55 7.15 -3.70 1.99
CA GLY A 55 6.86 -4.97 1.31
C GLY A 55 7.92 -5.45 0.31
N HIS A 56 8.94 -4.64 0.00
CA HIS A 56 9.97 -4.99 -0.98
C HIS A 56 11.36 -4.44 -0.60
N PRO A 57 12.45 -5.22 -0.66
CA PRO A 57 13.79 -4.76 -0.26
C PRO A 57 14.28 -3.52 -1.00
N LEU A 58 13.95 -3.37 -2.30
CA LEU A 58 14.29 -2.15 -3.05
C LEU A 58 13.54 -0.91 -2.54
N ALA A 59 12.28 -1.06 -2.12
CA ALA A 59 11.51 0.05 -1.56
C ALA A 59 12.08 0.47 -0.19
N THR A 60 12.42 -0.50 0.66
CA THR A 60 13.11 -0.25 1.93
C THR A 60 14.44 0.49 1.69
N LYS A 61 15.27 -0.02 0.77
CA LYS A 61 16.56 0.61 0.43
C LYS A 61 16.38 2.03 -0.08
N THR A 62 15.43 2.28 -0.98
CA THR A 62 15.13 3.62 -1.50
C THR A 62 14.71 4.58 -0.40
N ALA A 63 13.84 4.17 0.51
CA ALA A 63 13.44 5.03 1.63
C ALA A 63 14.63 5.35 2.56
N LEU A 64 15.50 4.38 2.84
CA LEU A 64 16.74 4.63 3.60
C LEU A 64 17.67 5.63 2.88
N GLU A 65 17.78 5.54 1.55
CA GLU A 65 18.56 6.49 0.74
C GLU A 65 17.97 7.91 0.83
N ILE A 66 16.64 8.05 0.77
CA ILE A 66 15.95 9.35 0.91
C ILE A 66 16.17 9.96 2.29
N LEU A 67 16.06 9.16 3.35
CA LEU A 67 16.35 9.60 4.72
C LEU A 67 17.81 10.03 4.87
N SER A 68 18.73 9.28 4.26
CA SER A 68 20.17 9.60 4.26
C SER A 68 20.50 10.88 3.49
N GLN A 69 19.62 11.30 2.56
CA GLN A 69 19.73 12.56 1.81
C GLN A 69 19.05 13.75 2.52
N GLY A 70 18.58 13.55 3.75
CA GLY A 70 17.93 14.60 4.55
C GLY A 70 16.41 14.73 4.33
N GLY A 71 15.78 13.81 3.58
CA GLY A 71 14.33 13.70 3.55
C GLY A 71 13.78 13.18 4.89
N ASN A 72 12.50 13.39 5.15
CA ASN A 72 11.84 12.90 6.36
C ASN A 72 11.00 11.64 6.10
N ALA A 73 10.24 11.21 7.10
CA ALA A 73 9.39 10.02 7.00
C ALA A 73 8.32 10.12 5.90
N ALA A 74 7.82 11.33 5.60
CA ALA A 74 6.86 11.54 4.51
C ALA A 74 7.52 11.33 3.15
N ASP A 75 8.69 11.96 2.92
CA ASP A 75 9.44 11.80 1.66
C ASP A 75 9.86 10.34 1.43
N ALA A 76 10.36 9.69 2.48
CA ALA A 76 10.80 8.30 2.44
C ALA A 76 9.64 7.33 2.18
N GLY A 77 8.49 7.56 2.84
CA GLY A 77 7.28 6.76 2.64
C GLY A 77 6.76 6.84 1.21
N ILE A 78 6.75 8.04 0.61
CA ILE A 78 6.34 8.24 -0.78
C ILE A 78 7.33 7.60 -1.76
N ALA A 79 8.64 7.76 -1.55
CA ALA A 79 9.63 7.13 -2.39
C ALA A 79 9.52 5.59 -2.35
N ALA A 80 9.31 5.01 -1.17
CA ALA A 80 9.02 3.58 -1.03
C ALA A 80 7.73 3.18 -1.76
N LEU A 81 6.63 3.93 -1.61
CA LEU A 81 5.37 3.68 -2.31
C LEU A 81 5.55 3.69 -3.84
N LEU A 82 6.28 4.66 -4.39
CA LEU A 82 6.56 4.73 -5.82
C LEU A 82 7.39 3.54 -6.30
N VAL A 83 8.36 3.07 -5.51
CA VAL A 83 9.10 1.84 -5.83
C VAL A 83 8.21 0.61 -5.73
N LEU A 84 7.34 0.49 -4.72
CA LEU A 84 6.36 -0.59 -4.61
C LEU A 84 5.43 -0.63 -5.83
N ASN A 85 4.94 0.53 -6.27
CA ASN A 85 4.15 0.66 -7.50
C ASN A 85 4.88 0.16 -8.75
N VAL A 86 6.22 0.15 -8.76
CA VAL A 86 7.05 -0.43 -9.83
C VAL A 86 7.25 -1.92 -9.62
N THR A 87 7.68 -2.33 -8.42
CA THR A 87 8.16 -3.68 -8.12
C THR A 87 7.05 -4.69 -7.88
N GLN A 88 5.88 -4.24 -7.40
CA GLN A 88 4.73 -5.06 -7.06
C GLN A 88 3.51 -4.72 -7.93
N GLY A 89 3.73 -4.54 -9.24
CA GLY A 89 2.68 -4.12 -10.18
C GLY A 89 1.49 -5.07 -10.35
N GLU A 90 1.57 -6.25 -9.75
CA GLU A 90 0.55 -7.30 -9.69
C GLU A 90 -0.34 -7.22 -8.43
N GLU A 91 0.09 -6.45 -7.43
CA GLU A 91 -0.64 -6.23 -6.15
C GLU A 91 -0.92 -4.75 -5.88
N ALA A 92 -0.06 -3.85 -6.39
CA ALA A 92 -0.10 -2.41 -6.17
C ALA A 92 -0.01 -1.65 -7.50
N SER A 93 -0.64 -0.48 -7.57
CA SER A 93 -0.58 0.38 -8.74
C SER A 93 -0.59 1.85 -8.35
N PHE A 94 0.13 2.67 -9.13
CA PHE A 94 0.18 4.11 -8.92
C PHE A 94 -1.20 4.78 -8.92
N PRO A 95 -2.11 4.52 -9.89
CA PRO A 95 -3.48 5.02 -9.84
C PRO A 95 -4.40 4.15 -8.96
N GLY A 96 -3.90 3.70 -7.80
CA GLY A 96 -4.61 2.84 -6.87
C GLY A 96 -5.17 3.55 -5.64
N VAL A 97 -5.31 2.76 -4.58
CA VAL A 97 -5.74 3.17 -3.22
C VAL A 97 -4.49 3.24 -2.34
N ALA A 98 -4.36 4.27 -1.50
CA ALA A 98 -3.23 4.44 -0.57
C ALA A 98 -3.69 5.05 0.77
N PRO A 99 -4.35 4.27 1.65
CA PRO A 99 -4.73 4.74 2.98
C PRO A 99 -3.50 5.19 3.76
N LEU A 100 -3.57 6.36 4.39
CA LEU A 100 -2.42 6.95 5.06
C LEU A 100 -2.76 7.22 6.52
N LEU A 101 -1.87 6.78 7.41
CA LEU A 101 -1.74 7.29 8.77
C LEU A 101 -0.36 7.90 8.89
N TYR A 102 -0.28 9.09 9.45
CA TYR A 102 0.96 9.82 9.63
C TYR A 102 1.03 10.34 11.06
N TYR A 103 2.11 10.00 11.76
CA TYR A 103 2.44 10.59 13.06
C TYR A 103 3.43 11.73 12.83
N ASP A 104 3.04 12.91 13.25
CA ASP A 104 3.89 14.09 13.27
C ASP A 104 4.44 14.32 14.68
N ALA A 105 5.76 14.26 14.83
CA ALA A 105 6.43 14.43 16.10
C ALA A 105 6.45 15.90 16.56
N GLU A 106 6.37 16.87 15.64
CA GLU A 106 6.37 18.29 16.01
C GLU A 106 5.07 18.68 16.71
N SER A 107 3.93 18.19 16.20
CA SER A 107 2.62 18.46 16.78
C SER A 107 2.14 17.38 17.77
N ASP A 108 2.87 16.27 17.92
CA ASP A 108 2.50 15.09 18.72
C ASP A 108 1.10 14.56 18.35
N ARG A 109 0.85 14.40 17.04
CA ARG A 109 -0.46 14.02 16.51
C ARG A 109 -0.36 12.93 15.46
N VAL A 110 -1.35 12.03 15.50
CA VAL A 110 -1.62 11.10 14.41
C VAL A 110 -2.75 11.68 13.56
N GLU A 111 -2.51 11.78 12.26
CA GLU A 111 -3.49 12.17 11.27
C GLU A 111 -3.74 11.04 10.27
N SER A 112 -4.98 10.96 9.80
CA SER A 112 -5.39 10.07 8.72
C SER A 112 -5.61 10.88 7.45
N TYR A 113 -5.31 10.31 6.30
CA TYR A 113 -5.71 10.87 5.01
C TYR A 113 -6.54 9.86 4.23
N ILE A 114 -7.65 10.31 3.67
CA ILE A 114 -8.54 9.48 2.84
C ILE A 114 -7.82 9.14 1.54
N GLY A 115 -7.28 7.93 1.49
CA GLY A 115 -6.58 7.39 0.35
C GLY A 115 -7.40 6.41 -0.49
N ALA A 116 -8.72 6.52 -0.47
CA ALA A 116 -9.63 5.68 -1.25
C ALA A 116 -10.50 6.49 -2.21
N GLY A 117 -10.64 5.95 -3.42
CA GLY A 117 -11.43 6.54 -4.49
C GLY A 117 -12.91 6.61 -4.18
N LYS A 118 -13.61 7.58 -4.77
CA LYS A 118 -15.07 7.63 -4.78
C LYS A 118 -15.61 6.91 -6.02
N ALA A 119 -16.85 6.45 -5.95
CA ALA A 119 -17.56 5.98 -7.12
C ALA A 119 -17.74 7.16 -8.12
N PRO A 120 -17.53 6.94 -9.43
CA PRO A 120 -17.79 7.97 -10.43
C PRO A 120 -19.28 8.36 -10.46
N SER A 121 -19.58 9.58 -10.90
CA SER A 121 -20.97 10.09 -10.97
C SER A 121 -21.90 9.22 -11.81
N LYS A 122 -21.40 8.54 -12.84
CA LYS A 122 -22.19 7.61 -13.67
C LYS A 122 -22.42 6.23 -13.03
N ALA A 123 -21.67 5.87 -11.99
CA ALA A 123 -21.71 4.56 -11.36
C ALA A 123 -22.85 4.45 -10.33
N THR A 124 -24.09 4.70 -10.75
CA THR A 124 -25.27 4.61 -9.88
C THR A 124 -25.79 3.17 -9.78
N ILE A 125 -26.62 2.89 -8.77
CA ILE A 125 -27.29 1.58 -8.64
C ILE A 125 -28.13 1.28 -9.88
N GLU A 126 -28.83 2.29 -10.40
CA GLU A 126 -29.66 2.20 -11.60
C GLU A 126 -28.82 1.87 -12.83
N TYR A 127 -27.63 2.48 -12.97
CA TYR A 127 -26.70 2.18 -14.05
C TYR A 127 -26.35 0.68 -14.10
N PHE A 128 -26.07 0.08 -12.94
CA PHE A 128 -25.73 -1.35 -12.88
C PHE A 128 -26.97 -2.24 -13.09
N ARG A 129 -28.09 -1.92 -12.44
CA ARG A 129 -29.35 -2.69 -12.58
C ARG A 129 -29.89 -2.69 -14.01
N SER A 130 -29.85 -1.55 -14.70
CA SER A 130 -30.33 -1.45 -16.09
C SER A 130 -29.50 -2.28 -17.08
N ARG A 131 -28.31 -2.73 -16.67
CA ARG A 131 -27.42 -3.61 -17.44
C ARG A 131 -27.45 -5.06 -16.95
N GLY A 132 -28.42 -5.40 -16.10
CA GLY A 132 -28.61 -6.76 -15.59
C GLY A 132 -27.61 -7.17 -14.51
N HIS A 133 -26.92 -6.22 -13.88
CA HIS A 133 -25.99 -6.52 -12.79
C HIS A 133 -26.72 -6.51 -11.43
N GLU A 134 -26.73 -7.65 -10.75
CA GLU A 134 -27.15 -7.76 -9.34
C GLU A 134 -26.04 -7.28 -8.38
N TYR A 135 -24.78 -7.56 -8.75
CA TYR A 135 -23.57 -7.14 -8.04
C TYR A 135 -22.67 -6.35 -8.98
N ILE A 136 -21.78 -5.52 -8.40
CA ILE A 136 -20.77 -4.79 -9.18
C ILE A 136 -19.91 -5.81 -9.96
N PRO A 137 -19.81 -5.69 -11.30
CA PRO A 137 -19.12 -6.69 -12.10
C PRO A 137 -17.62 -6.67 -11.82
N THR A 138 -16.98 -7.83 -11.83
CA THR A 138 -15.53 -7.94 -11.60
C THR A 138 -14.77 -7.69 -12.90
N LEU A 139 -13.56 -7.11 -12.80
CA LEU A 139 -12.64 -6.89 -13.93
C LEU A 139 -13.25 -6.05 -15.09
N LYS A 140 -14.09 -5.07 -14.78
CA LYS A 140 -14.70 -4.13 -15.73
C LYS A 140 -14.27 -2.70 -15.47
N TYR A 141 -14.27 -1.85 -16.51
CA TYR A 141 -13.98 -0.42 -16.33
C TYR A 141 -15.11 0.28 -15.54
N SER A 142 -16.35 -0.20 -15.66
CA SER A 142 -17.50 0.32 -14.90
C SER A 142 -17.31 0.28 -13.39
N SER A 143 -16.48 -0.65 -12.92
CA SER A 143 -16.33 -1.00 -11.51
C SER A 143 -15.14 -0.31 -10.83
N GLN A 144 -14.41 0.51 -11.57
CA GLN A 144 -13.27 1.24 -11.05
C GLN A 144 -13.70 2.48 -10.27
N LEU A 145 -13.09 2.67 -9.11
CA LEU A 145 -13.18 3.91 -8.35
C LEU A 145 -12.20 4.94 -8.90
N ILE A 146 -12.43 6.20 -8.61
CA ILE A 146 -11.51 7.28 -8.98
C ILE A 146 -10.13 7.03 -8.30
N PRO A 147 -9.00 7.06 -9.02
CA PRO A 147 -7.68 6.84 -8.42
C PRO A 147 -7.38 7.80 -7.27
N ALA A 148 -6.86 7.29 -6.14
CA ALA A 148 -6.65 8.07 -4.92
C ALA A 148 -5.17 8.33 -4.60
N SER A 149 -4.31 7.35 -4.86
CA SER A 149 -2.89 7.37 -4.51
C SER A 149 -2.11 8.62 -5.01
N PRO A 150 -2.32 9.14 -6.23
CA PRO A 150 -1.64 10.36 -6.67
C PRO A 150 -1.95 11.60 -5.80
N ASP A 151 -3.20 11.73 -5.37
CA ASP A 151 -3.65 12.81 -4.47
C ASP A 151 -3.08 12.65 -3.05
N VAL A 152 -2.96 11.41 -2.55
CA VAL A 152 -2.28 11.09 -1.28
C VAL A 152 -0.83 11.53 -1.32
N ILE A 153 -0.11 11.18 -2.40
CA ILE A 153 1.31 11.52 -2.58
C ILE A 153 1.50 13.04 -2.54
N VAL A 154 0.72 13.78 -3.34
CA VAL A 154 0.83 15.24 -3.39
C VAL A 154 0.43 15.87 -2.05
N SER A 155 -0.64 15.40 -1.42
CA SER A 155 -1.10 15.94 -0.13
C SER A 155 -0.10 15.72 1.00
N LEU A 156 0.51 14.54 1.06
CA LEU A 156 1.55 14.22 2.05
C LEU A 156 2.83 15.03 1.79
N LEU A 157 3.27 15.16 0.53
CA LEU A 157 4.41 16.03 0.19
C LEU A 157 4.15 17.49 0.56
N LYS A 158 2.97 18.02 0.24
CA LYS A 158 2.61 19.43 0.52
C LYS A 158 2.59 19.71 2.03
N LYS A 159 2.02 18.80 2.83
CA LYS A 159 1.83 19.03 4.26
C LYS A 159 3.07 18.72 5.10
N TYR A 160 3.74 17.60 4.82
CA TYR A 160 4.85 17.12 5.65
C TYR A 160 6.16 16.88 4.90
N GLY A 161 6.14 16.69 3.57
CA GLY A 161 7.38 16.44 2.82
C GLY A 161 8.31 17.65 2.76
N THR A 162 9.62 17.39 2.70
CA THR A 162 10.64 18.43 2.48
C THR A 162 11.27 18.35 1.10
N MET A 163 11.10 17.23 0.39
CA MET A 163 11.63 17.01 -0.96
C MET A 163 10.59 17.31 -2.04
N SER A 164 11.05 17.47 -3.27
CA SER A 164 10.18 17.60 -4.46
C SER A 164 9.70 16.22 -4.95
N PHE A 165 8.64 16.18 -5.75
CA PHE A 165 8.19 14.95 -6.40
C PHE A 165 9.28 14.36 -7.31
N GLU A 166 10.01 15.20 -8.04
CA GLU A 166 11.17 14.79 -8.85
C GLU A 166 12.20 14.01 -8.01
N GLN A 167 12.56 14.52 -6.83
CA GLN A 167 13.55 13.87 -5.96
C GLN A 167 13.07 12.50 -5.45
N VAL A 168 11.83 12.42 -4.95
CA VAL A 168 11.30 11.17 -4.37
C VAL A 168 10.93 10.12 -5.44
N SER A 169 10.62 10.54 -6.67
CA SER A 169 10.26 9.62 -7.77
C SER A 169 11.46 9.11 -8.56
N LEU A 170 12.60 9.81 -8.54
CA LEU A 170 13.80 9.46 -9.30
C LEU A 170 14.28 8.01 -9.08
N PRO A 171 14.33 7.45 -7.85
CA PRO A 171 14.70 6.06 -7.65
C PRO A 171 13.74 5.08 -8.33
N ALA A 172 12.42 5.34 -8.26
CA ALA A 172 11.40 4.51 -8.90
C ALA A 172 11.52 4.56 -10.43
N ILE A 173 11.78 5.74 -11.01
CA ILE A 173 12.07 5.91 -12.44
C ILE A 173 13.27 5.03 -12.84
N ARG A 174 14.40 5.15 -12.13
CA ARG A 174 15.62 4.37 -12.44
C ARG A 174 15.39 2.86 -12.34
N ILE A 175 14.67 2.40 -11.32
CA ILE A 175 14.35 0.97 -11.13
C ILE A 175 13.41 0.49 -12.24
N ALA A 176 12.41 1.28 -12.63
CA ALA A 176 11.49 0.92 -13.70
C ALA A 176 12.19 0.82 -15.07
N GLU A 177 13.21 1.65 -15.34
CA GLU A 177 13.97 1.60 -16.59
C GLU A 177 15.02 0.48 -16.63
N LYS A 178 15.88 0.44 -15.61
CA LYS A 178 16.97 -0.55 -15.54
C LYS A 178 16.40 -1.96 -15.35
N GLY A 179 15.30 -2.04 -14.60
CA GLY A 179 14.61 -3.25 -14.21
C GLY A 179 15.02 -3.77 -12.83
N PHE A 180 14.26 -4.73 -12.35
CA PHE A 180 14.46 -5.41 -11.07
C PHE A 180 14.29 -6.92 -11.25
N PRO A 181 14.88 -7.75 -10.37
CA PRO A 181 14.74 -9.20 -10.48
C PRO A 181 13.31 -9.63 -10.15
N VAL A 182 12.71 -10.47 -11.01
CA VAL A 182 11.41 -11.09 -10.74
C VAL A 182 11.48 -11.87 -9.42
N HIS A 183 10.73 -11.41 -8.42
CA HIS A 183 10.62 -12.08 -7.12
C HIS A 183 9.55 -13.18 -7.16
N ARG A 184 9.57 -14.06 -6.16
CA ARG A 184 8.68 -15.24 -6.10
C ARG A 184 7.19 -14.88 -6.14
N ILE A 185 6.78 -13.80 -5.48
CA ILE A 185 5.38 -13.35 -5.46
C ILE A 185 4.93 -12.87 -6.84
N LEU A 186 5.69 -11.98 -7.50
CA LEU A 186 5.43 -11.53 -8.86
C LEU A 186 5.34 -12.71 -9.82
N MET A 187 6.30 -13.63 -9.74
CA MET A 187 6.27 -14.86 -10.54
C MET A 187 5.01 -15.67 -10.25
N ARG A 188 4.65 -15.93 -8.99
CA ARG A 188 3.45 -16.69 -8.64
C ARG A 188 2.18 -16.06 -9.21
N ASN A 189 2.06 -14.74 -9.10
CA ASN A 189 0.84 -14.02 -9.45
C ASN A 189 0.71 -13.77 -10.97
N LEU A 190 1.82 -13.64 -11.69
CA LEU A 190 1.83 -13.41 -13.15
C LEU A 190 2.18 -14.64 -13.99
N ASN A 191 2.67 -15.74 -13.41
CA ASN A 191 2.98 -16.96 -14.15
C ASN A 191 1.71 -17.74 -14.51
N MET A 192 1.03 -17.22 -15.52
CA MET A 192 -0.09 -17.86 -16.20
C MET A 192 0.40 -19.04 -17.03
N ASN A 193 -0.37 -20.12 -17.16
CA ASN A 193 -0.06 -21.17 -18.14
C ASN A 193 -0.18 -20.65 -19.59
N VAL A 194 0.30 -21.42 -20.57
CA VAL A 194 0.33 -20.98 -21.98
C VAL A 194 -1.05 -20.59 -22.53
N PHE A 195 -2.10 -21.33 -22.20
CA PHE A 195 -3.48 -21.01 -22.63
C PHE A 195 -3.98 -19.69 -22.04
N LYS A 196 -3.72 -19.45 -20.75
CA LYS A 196 -4.05 -18.18 -20.08
C LYS A 196 -3.26 -17.01 -20.66
N ARG A 197 -1.98 -17.20 -21.03
CA ARG A 197 -1.18 -16.14 -21.69
C ARG A 197 -1.70 -15.77 -23.07
N ILE A 198 -2.11 -16.77 -23.86
CA ILE A 198 -2.76 -16.55 -25.15
C ILE A 198 -4.08 -15.79 -24.94
N GLY A 199 -4.94 -16.26 -24.04
CA GLY A 199 -6.19 -15.58 -23.70
C GLY A 199 -5.98 -14.14 -23.21
N PHE A 200 -4.98 -13.90 -22.37
CA PHE A 200 -4.61 -12.57 -21.89
C PHE A 200 -4.17 -11.64 -23.03
N SER A 201 -3.42 -12.17 -24.00
CA SER A 201 -2.97 -11.42 -25.18
C SER A 201 -4.09 -11.08 -26.15
N VAL A 202 -5.14 -11.92 -26.23
CA VAL A 202 -6.30 -11.68 -27.08
C VAL A 202 -7.32 -10.76 -26.40
N LEU A 203 -7.66 -11.02 -25.13
CA LEU A 203 -8.70 -10.30 -24.39
C LEU A 203 -8.22 -8.96 -23.84
N LEU A 204 -6.93 -8.86 -23.49
CA LEU A 204 -6.33 -7.68 -22.86
C LEU A 204 -4.99 -7.34 -23.55
N PRO A 205 -4.99 -7.01 -24.86
CA PRO A 205 -3.77 -6.83 -25.65
C PRO A 205 -2.84 -5.75 -25.09
N TYR A 206 -3.40 -4.66 -24.55
CA TYR A 206 -2.63 -3.62 -23.89
C TYR A 206 -1.90 -4.15 -22.65
N ASN A 207 -2.60 -4.89 -21.78
CA ASN A 207 -2.00 -5.45 -20.57
C ASN A 207 -0.94 -6.50 -20.92
N ALA A 208 -1.17 -7.33 -21.93
CA ALA A 208 -0.19 -8.30 -22.42
C ALA A 208 1.07 -7.62 -22.97
N GLU A 209 0.94 -6.47 -23.63
CA GLU A 209 2.09 -5.67 -24.02
C GLU A 209 2.89 -5.18 -22.82
N ILE A 210 2.22 -4.72 -21.76
CA ILE A 210 2.88 -4.22 -20.55
C ILE A 210 3.56 -5.33 -19.74
N TYR A 211 2.89 -6.48 -19.54
CA TYR A 211 3.34 -7.51 -18.62
C TYR A 211 4.03 -8.70 -19.29
N LEU A 212 3.73 -8.98 -20.56
CA LEU A 212 4.34 -10.09 -21.31
C LEU A 212 5.27 -9.61 -22.42
N ASP A 213 5.38 -8.30 -22.68
CA ASP A 213 6.20 -7.74 -23.78
C ASP A 213 5.88 -8.42 -25.12
N ARG A 214 4.58 -8.69 -25.35
CA ARG A 214 4.04 -9.44 -26.51
C ARG A 214 4.60 -10.87 -26.67
N LYS A 215 5.33 -11.41 -25.68
CA LYS A 215 5.93 -12.75 -25.67
C LYS A 215 5.05 -13.73 -24.92
N TRP A 216 3.82 -13.95 -25.39
CA TRP A 216 2.88 -14.89 -24.77
C TRP A 216 3.44 -16.32 -24.65
N TRP A 217 4.40 -16.69 -25.50
CA TRP A 217 5.07 -18.00 -25.47
C TRP A 217 6.07 -18.15 -24.32
N LYS A 218 6.62 -17.04 -23.80
CA LYS A 218 7.68 -17.05 -22.79
C LYS A 218 7.08 -16.93 -21.37
N PRO A 219 7.31 -17.90 -20.46
CA PRO A 219 6.94 -17.75 -19.05
C PRO A 219 7.87 -16.75 -18.34
N LEU A 220 7.42 -16.24 -17.20
CA LEU A 220 8.25 -15.43 -16.29
C LEU A 220 9.20 -16.33 -15.50
N TYR A 221 10.48 -15.97 -15.44
CA TYR A 221 11.48 -16.72 -14.69
C TYR A 221 11.94 -15.97 -13.44
N HIS A 222 12.06 -16.69 -12.33
CA HIS A 222 12.61 -16.13 -11.09
C HIS A 222 14.00 -15.49 -11.33
N LYS A 223 14.20 -14.29 -10.80
CA LYS A 223 15.39 -13.43 -10.98
C LYS A 223 15.64 -12.90 -12.39
N GLU A 224 14.79 -13.18 -13.38
CA GLU A 224 14.93 -12.47 -14.66
C GLU A 224 14.69 -10.96 -14.47
N ILE A 225 15.27 -10.15 -15.34
CA ILE A 225 15.11 -8.69 -15.25
C ILE A 225 13.74 -8.31 -15.81
N PHE A 226 12.88 -7.78 -14.95
CA PHE A 226 11.58 -7.21 -15.32
C PHE A 226 11.69 -5.68 -15.40
N ARG A 227 11.16 -5.07 -16.46
CA ARG A 227 11.23 -3.62 -16.73
C ARG A 227 9.86 -3.02 -16.91
N ARG A 228 9.72 -1.73 -16.56
CA ARG A 228 8.48 -0.94 -16.70
C ARG A 228 8.75 0.44 -17.30
N PRO A 229 9.32 0.53 -18.52
CA PRO A 229 9.74 1.81 -19.11
C PRO A 229 8.58 2.80 -19.30
N ARG A 230 7.36 2.32 -19.59
CA ARG A 230 6.18 3.20 -19.69
C ARG A 230 5.76 3.82 -18.35
N LEU A 231 5.94 3.10 -17.25
CA LEU A 231 5.69 3.65 -15.92
C LEU A 231 6.78 4.64 -15.54
N ALA A 232 8.04 4.36 -15.87
CA ALA A 232 9.14 5.31 -15.70
C ALA A 232 8.85 6.63 -16.42
N GLU A 233 8.40 6.55 -17.67
CA GLU A 233 8.01 7.72 -18.48
C GLU A 233 6.83 8.48 -17.87
N THR A 234 5.85 7.76 -17.27
CA THR A 234 4.73 8.39 -16.56
C THR A 234 5.23 9.20 -15.37
N PHE A 235 6.10 8.63 -14.54
CA PHE A 235 6.69 9.33 -13.40
C PHE A 235 7.59 10.49 -13.82
N ARG A 236 8.35 10.34 -14.91
CA ARG A 236 9.15 11.44 -15.47
C ARG A 236 8.29 12.62 -15.87
N ARG A 237 7.19 12.38 -16.59
CA ARG A 237 6.27 13.45 -17.00
C ARG A 237 5.62 14.18 -15.83
N LEU A 238 5.30 13.46 -14.77
CA LEU A 238 4.81 14.04 -13.52
C LEU A 238 5.89 14.92 -12.85
N ALA A 239 7.14 14.47 -12.81
CA ALA A 239 8.27 15.26 -12.31
C ALA A 239 8.57 16.48 -13.21
N ASP A 240 8.48 16.34 -14.52
CA ASP A 240 8.66 17.43 -15.49
C ASP A 240 7.59 18.50 -15.32
N ALA A 241 6.35 18.11 -14.98
CA ALA A 241 5.27 19.04 -14.67
C ALA A 241 5.58 19.88 -13.42
N GLU A 242 6.12 19.26 -12.36
CA GLU A 242 6.59 19.98 -11.16
C GLU A 242 7.72 20.95 -11.51
N ALA A 243 8.75 20.44 -12.18
CA ALA A 243 9.94 21.21 -12.53
C ALA A 243 9.60 22.38 -13.47
N GLY A 244 8.70 22.17 -14.43
CA GLY A 244 8.18 23.21 -15.32
C GLY A 244 7.44 24.32 -14.56
N SER A 245 6.56 23.93 -13.63
CA SER A 245 5.84 24.88 -12.77
C SER A 245 6.81 25.71 -11.92
N LYS A 246 7.81 25.06 -11.31
CA LYS A 246 8.87 25.73 -10.52
C LYS A 246 9.72 26.69 -11.36
N ARG A 247 10.10 26.31 -12.59
CA ARG A 247 10.83 27.20 -13.53
C ARG A 247 10.02 28.45 -13.89
N ASN A 248 8.69 28.35 -13.90
CA ASN A 248 7.78 29.46 -14.14
C ASN A 248 7.48 30.29 -12.88
N GLY A 249 8.24 30.10 -11.79
CA GLY A 249 8.13 30.89 -10.57
C GLY A 249 7.08 30.42 -9.57
N ALA A 250 6.53 29.20 -9.73
CA ALA A 250 5.64 28.62 -8.73
C ALA A 250 6.38 28.33 -7.42
N ASP A 251 5.74 28.61 -6.29
CA ASP A 251 6.18 28.10 -4.99
C ASP A 251 6.07 26.56 -4.94
N ARG A 252 6.61 25.95 -3.88
CA ARG A 252 6.63 24.48 -3.73
C ARG A 252 5.25 23.85 -3.80
N ASN A 253 4.24 24.45 -3.18
CA ASN A 253 2.90 23.87 -3.13
C ASN A 253 2.22 23.95 -4.51
N ARG A 254 2.37 25.07 -5.22
CA ARG A 254 1.89 25.22 -6.60
C ARG A 254 2.65 24.33 -7.58
N ALA A 255 3.94 24.06 -7.34
CA ALA A 255 4.70 23.10 -8.12
C ALA A 255 4.22 21.65 -7.87
N LEU A 256 3.88 21.28 -6.64
CA LEU A 256 3.27 20.00 -6.34
C LEU A 256 1.84 19.87 -6.90
N ASP A 257 1.09 20.97 -6.94
CA ASP A 257 -0.23 21.00 -7.58
C ASP A 257 -0.15 20.67 -9.09
N SER A 258 0.95 21.01 -9.78
CA SER A 258 1.09 20.62 -11.19
C SER A 258 1.29 19.13 -11.39
N VAL A 259 1.87 18.41 -10.42
CA VAL A 259 1.93 16.94 -10.41
C VAL A 259 0.52 16.37 -10.34
N ARG A 260 -0.28 16.87 -9.40
CA ARG A 260 -1.68 16.46 -9.23
C ARG A 260 -2.50 16.78 -10.48
N ASN A 261 -2.39 17.99 -11.00
CA ASN A 261 -3.14 18.44 -12.17
C ASN A 261 -2.76 17.65 -13.42
N TYR A 262 -1.48 17.30 -13.60
CA TYR A 262 -1.06 16.43 -14.71
C TYR A 262 -1.79 15.07 -14.68
N PHE A 263 -2.08 14.55 -13.47
CA PHE A 263 -2.84 13.32 -13.28
C PHE A 263 -4.36 13.50 -13.47
N TYR A 264 -4.98 14.41 -12.72
CA TYR A 264 -6.45 14.51 -12.59
C TYR A 264 -7.12 15.41 -13.63
N GLU A 265 -6.37 16.33 -14.24
CA GLU A 265 -6.92 17.30 -15.20
C GLU A 265 -6.15 17.31 -16.53
N GLY A 266 -4.93 16.77 -16.54
CA GLY A 266 -4.00 16.81 -17.66
C GLY A 266 -4.02 15.56 -18.54
N PRO A 267 -2.89 15.26 -19.20
CA PRO A 267 -2.82 14.19 -20.20
C PRO A 267 -3.14 12.79 -19.67
N ILE A 268 -2.89 12.50 -18.39
CA ILE A 268 -3.26 11.19 -17.83
C ILE A 268 -4.77 11.09 -17.67
N ALA A 269 -5.44 12.15 -17.22
CA ALA A 269 -6.90 12.19 -17.13
C ALA A 269 -7.55 11.99 -18.50
N ASP A 270 -7.03 12.62 -19.56
CA ASP A 270 -7.51 12.38 -20.92
C ASP A 270 -7.43 10.91 -21.32
N ARG A 271 -6.32 10.24 -21.01
CA ARG A 271 -6.14 8.82 -21.31
C ARG A 271 -7.06 7.92 -20.50
N ILE A 272 -7.32 8.25 -19.24
CA ILE A 272 -8.28 7.53 -18.40
C ILE A 272 -9.68 7.68 -19.00
N VAL A 273 -10.12 8.90 -19.28
CA VAL A 273 -11.45 9.17 -19.85
C VAL A 273 -11.61 8.47 -21.19
N GLU A 274 -10.63 8.59 -22.10
CA GLU A 274 -10.62 7.90 -23.39
C GLU A 274 -10.75 6.37 -23.23
N ALA A 275 -10.03 5.78 -22.26
CA ALA A 275 -10.13 4.35 -21.99
C ALA A 275 -11.51 3.97 -21.43
N HIS A 276 -12.09 4.78 -20.55
CA HIS A 276 -13.42 4.53 -20.01
C HIS A 276 -14.51 4.66 -21.08
N GLU A 277 -14.43 5.64 -21.98
CA GLU A 277 -15.39 5.85 -23.07
C GLU A 277 -15.34 4.76 -24.14
N LYS A 278 -14.14 4.25 -24.45
CA LYS A 278 -13.97 3.14 -25.41
C LYS A 278 -14.42 1.80 -24.87
N ASN A 279 -14.58 1.67 -23.56
CA ASN A 279 -14.97 0.44 -22.88
C ASN A 279 -16.28 0.66 -22.11
N ASP A 280 -16.58 -0.15 -21.10
CA ASP A 280 -17.77 -0.04 -20.26
C ASP A 280 -17.59 0.93 -19.08
N GLY A 281 -16.72 1.92 -19.21
CA GLY A 281 -16.28 2.76 -18.10
C GLY A 281 -17.26 3.82 -17.63
N THR A 282 -17.16 4.17 -16.35
CA THR A 282 -18.02 5.17 -15.69
C THR A 282 -17.30 6.47 -15.29
N ILE A 283 -15.97 6.48 -15.23
CA ILE A 283 -15.17 7.68 -14.91
C ILE A 283 -15.34 8.75 -16.00
N THR A 284 -15.68 9.95 -15.58
CA THR A 284 -15.71 11.15 -16.44
C THR A 284 -14.56 12.09 -16.11
N ARG A 285 -14.30 13.03 -17.04
CA ARG A 285 -13.33 14.12 -16.82
C ARG A 285 -13.67 14.97 -15.58
N LYS A 286 -14.96 15.20 -15.34
CA LYS A 286 -15.44 15.94 -14.17
C LYS A 286 -15.14 15.17 -12.87
N ASP A 287 -15.40 13.86 -12.85
CA ASP A 287 -15.13 13.02 -11.67
C ASP A 287 -13.65 13.08 -11.25
N LEU A 288 -12.72 13.03 -12.23
CA LEU A 288 -11.29 13.13 -11.96
C LEU A 288 -10.92 14.52 -11.42
N ALA A 289 -11.37 15.59 -12.06
CA ALA A 289 -11.04 16.96 -11.67
C ALA A 289 -11.56 17.30 -10.25
N GLU A 290 -12.74 16.80 -9.89
CA GLU A 290 -13.39 17.08 -8.59
C GLU A 290 -12.94 16.14 -7.46
N TYR A 291 -12.12 15.12 -7.74
CA TYR A 291 -11.68 14.18 -6.72
C TYR A 291 -10.62 14.78 -5.81
N PHE A 292 -10.89 14.83 -4.51
CA PHE A 292 -9.89 15.09 -3.49
C PHE A 292 -10.12 14.16 -2.30
N GLY A 293 -9.04 13.67 -1.72
CA GLY A 293 -9.02 13.11 -0.38
C GLY A 293 -9.15 14.22 0.67
N ALA A 294 -9.08 13.84 1.94
CA ALA A 294 -9.14 14.78 3.05
C ALA A 294 -8.31 14.28 4.23
N TRP A 295 -7.71 15.22 4.96
CA TRP A 295 -7.16 14.97 6.28
C TRP A 295 -8.31 14.78 7.28
N GLU A 296 -8.21 13.76 8.10
CA GLU A 296 -9.21 13.43 9.11
C GLU A 296 -8.53 12.99 10.41
N LYS A 297 -9.26 13.16 11.52
CA LYS A 297 -8.86 12.57 12.79
C LYS A 297 -9.02 11.04 12.71
N PRO A 298 -7.98 10.25 12.99
CA PRO A 298 -8.07 8.80 12.97
C PRO A 298 -9.04 8.28 14.04
N LEU A 299 -9.60 7.09 13.81
CA LEU A 299 -10.22 6.32 14.87
C LEU A 299 -9.15 5.84 15.83
N GLN A 300 -9.47 5.77 17.12
CA GLN A 300 -8.58 5.28 18.14
C GLN A 300 -9.29 4.32 19.08
N GLY A 301 -8.60 3.28 19.51
CA GLY A 301 -9.01 2.35 20.55
C GLY A 301 -7.90 2.15 21.56
N LYS A 302 -8.24 1.87 22.82
CA LYS A 302 -7.24 1.56 23.86
C LYS A 302 -7.10 0.06 24.05
N TYR A 303 -5.88 -0.40 24.31
CA TYR A 303 -5.58 -1.77 24.73
C TYR A 303 -4.46 -1.75 25.77
N GLY A 304 -4.82 -1.93 27.05
CA GLY A 304 -3.90 -1.74 28.17
C GLY A 304 -3.28 -0.33 28.14
N PRO A 305 -1.93 -0.20 28.13
CA PRO A 305 -1.25 1.10 28.05
C PRO A 305 -1.17 1.68 26.62
N TYR A 306 -1.59 0.94 25.60
CA TYR A 306 -1.45 1.34 24.20
C TYR A 306 -2.68 2.05 23.66
N THR A 307 -2.45 3.03 22.78
CA THR A 307 -3.48 3.61 21.92
C THR A 307 -3.24 3.13 20.49
N ILE A 308 -4.25 2.50 19.91
CA ILE A 308 -4.21 1.95 18.55
C ILE A 308 -5.00 2.88 17.64
N PHE A 309 -4.34 3.39 16.60
CA PHE A 309 -4.95 4.28 15.61
C PHE A 309 -5.29 3.52 14.33
N SER A 310 -6.38 3.94 13.69
CA SER A 310 -6.79 3.44 12.38
C SER A 310 -7.44 4.55 11.56
N ASN A 311 -7.44 4.43 10.23
CA ASN A 311 -8.25 5.29 9.38
C ASN A 311 -9.75 5.16 9.74
N ARG A 312 -10.61 6.09 9.27
CA ARG A 312 -12.05 6.05 9.62
C ARG A 312 -12.81 4.92 8.92
N THR A 313 -14.14 4.90 9.07
CA THR A 313 -15.03 3.79 8.67
C THR A 313 -15.18 3.55 7.17
N TRP A 314 -14.50 4.32 6.32
CA TRP A 314 -14.45 4.07 4.88
C TRP A 314 -13.55 2.87 4.51
N ASN A 315 -12.83 2.30 5.48
CA ASN A 315 -12.07 1.05 5.34
C ASN A 315 -12.30 0.13 6.56
N GLN A 316 -11.93 -1.14 6.40
CA GLN A 316 -12.11 -2.18 7.42
C GLN A 316 -11.16 -2.07 8.62
N GLY A 317 -10.11 -1.25 8.53
CA GLY A 317 -9.16 -1.05 9.63
C GLY A 317 -9.83 -0.50 10.89
N ALA A 318 -10.99 0.15 10.74
CA ALA A 318 -11.82 0.62 11.86
C ALA A 318 -12.27 -0.51 12.80
N VAL A 319 -12.33 -1.77 12.33
CA VAL A 319 -12.75 -2.91 13.15
C VAL A 319 -11.81 -3.14 14.34
N VAL A 320 -10.51 -2.91 14.19
CA VAL A 320 -9.52 -3.13 15.26
C VAL A 320 -9.78 -2.24 16.48
N PRO A 321 -9.79 -0.89 16.37
CA PRO A 321 -10.05 -0.05 17.54
C PRO A 321 -11.46 -0.29 18.13
N LEU A 322 -12.46 -0.63 17.30
CA LEU A 322 -13.82 -0.94 17.76
C LEU A 322 -13.87 -2.25 18.58
N ALA A 323 -13.24 -3.32 18.09
CA ALA A 323 -13.24 -4.61 18.77
C ALA A 323 -12.52 -4.56 20.13
N LEU A 324 -11.52 -3.68 20.27
CA LEU A 324 -10.79 -3.48 21.53
C LEU A 324 -11.60 -2.72 22.60
N GLN A 325 -12.80 -2.23 22.27
CA GLN A 325 -13.68 -1.56 23.24
C GLN A 325 -14.75 -2.49 23.84
N VAL A 326 -14.79 -3.75 23.42
CA VAL A 326 -15.72 -4.79 23.92
C VAL A 326 -15.01 -5.63 24.98
#